data_AF-A0A5E3XJV4-F1
#
_entry.id   AF-A0A5E3XJV4-F1
#
_cell.length_a   1.000
_cell.length_b   1.000
_cell.length_c   1.000
_cell.angle_alpha   90.00
_cell.angle_beta   90.00
_cell.angle_gamma   90.00
#
_symmetry.space_group_name_H-M   'P 1'
#
loop_
_entity.id
_entity.type
_entity.pdbx_description
1 polymer ?
#
loop_
_entity_poly.entity_id
_entity_poly.type
_entity_poly.pdbx_seq_one_letter_code
_entity_poly.pdbx_strand_id
1 'polypeptide(L)'
;MTTRPDAPEMAPQILVDELLGFSPHLLLDDMIDVANTAVGQAVEAMEKQLERWAAAYNTTANTPNSSGKKKEPLTPEEQEQEIEQGMVAFQTLIEFHTDVAFDYLETWSLRNIFTFNAELVPKIVVPHQAGLNLDMRPQEESEILAELEELRVQIDNQRKLKRAAKRAARITSLQASLHERRLARITALRLPNAQTLQALPDALADLRAAAEALPPVSLSREGPTPGKRLWEDGRDGFVRWTAERLVKKIEGEEGLIPGLDADRRDVSRALKAL
;
A
#
# COMPACT_ATOMS: atom_id res chain seq x y z
N MET A 1 -34.16 17.74 -61.71
CA MET A 1 -33.37 18.23 -60.56
C MET A 1 -32.37 17.15 -60.22
N THR A 2 -31.18 17.25 -60.80
CA THR A 2 -30.07 16.30 -60.65
C THR A 2 -29.49 16.43 -59.24
N THR A 3 -29.65 15.38 -58.44
CA THR A 3 -28.99 15.21 -57.14
C THR A 3 -27.48 15.21 -57.36
N ARG A 4 -26.79 16.14 -56.70
CA ARG A 4 -25.33 16.24 -56.66
C ARG A 4 -24.77 14.91 -56.14
N PRO A 5 -23.82 14.26 -56.84
CA PRO A 5 -23.26 13.00 -56.37
C PRO A 5 -22.38 13.26 -55.15
N ASP A 6 -22.62 12.46 -54.11
CA ASP A 6 -21.72 12.04 -53.05
C ASP A 6 -20.82 13.12 -52.43
N ALA A 7 -21.38 13.88 -51.47
CA ALA A 7 -20.54 14.36 -50.39
C ALA A 7 -20.17 13.13 -49.54
N PRO A 8 -18.88 12.84 -49.30
CA PRO A 8 -18.51 11.73 -48.43
C PRO A 8 -19.14 11.97 -47.07
N GLU A 9 -19.94 11.00 -46.62
CA GLU A 9 -20.47 11.01 -45.27
C GLU A 9 -19.27 11.08 -44.33
N MET A 10 -19.18 12.17 -43.56
CA MET A 10 -18.03 12.40 -42.70
C MET A 10 -18.20 11.55 -41.45
N ALA A 11 -17.11 10.94 -41.00
CA ALA A 11 -17.09 10.20 -39.75
C ALA A 11 -17.58 11.05 -38.57
N PRO A 12 -18.23 10.43 -37.57
CA PRO A 12 -18.57 11.13 -36.33
C PRO A 12 -17.29 11.63 -35.64
N GLN A 13 -17.27 12.91 -35.26
CA GLN A 13 -16.13 13.57 -34.60
C GLN A 13 -15.67 12.85 -33.32
N ILE A 14 -16.57 12.13 -32.66
CA ILE A 14 -16.29 11.33 -31.45
C ILE A 14 -15.14 10.34 -31.67
N LEU A 15 -15.04 9.71 -32.85
CA LEU A 15 -13.95 8.77 -33.12
C LEU A 15 -12.60 9.48 -33.20
N VAL A 16 -12.58 10.69 -33.75
CA VAL A 16 -11.38 11.51 -33.86
C VAL A 16 -10.92 11.95 -32.48
N ASP A 17 -11.85 12.41 -31.65
CA ASP A 17 -11.58 12.82 -30.26
C ASP A 17 -11.08 11.63 -29.43
N GLU A 18 -11.67 10.45 -29.61
CA GLU A 18 -11.27 9.21 -28.95
C GLU A 18 -9.88 8.72 -29.40
N LEU A 19 -9.57 8.84 -30.69
CA LEU A 19 -8.27 8.45 -31.24
C LEU A 19 -7.14 9.37 -30.76
N LEU A 20 -7.39 10.68 -30.74
CA LEU A 20 -6.40 11.68 -30.31
C LEU A 20 -6.33 11.80 -28.79
N GLY A 21 -7.39 11.45 -28.08
CA GLY A 21 -7.54 11.64 -26.64
C GLY A 21 -7.85 13.09 -26.24
N PHE A 22 -8.02 13.98 -27.22
CA PHE A 22 -8.40 15.39 -27.04
C PHE A 22 -9.17 15.86 -28.29
N SER A 23 -9.93 16.94 -28.16
CA SER A 23 -10.65 17.50 -29.30
C SER A 23 -9.69 18.30 -30.20
N PRO A 24 -9.66 18.07 -31.53
CA PRO A 24 -8.80 18.80 -32.45
C PRO A 24 -8.97 20.33 -32.40
N HIS A 25 -10.16 20.81 -32.04
CA HIS A 25 -10.42 22.24 -31.90
C HIS A 25 -9.54 22.87 -30.81
N LEU A 26 -9.34 22.19 -29.68
CA LEU A 26 -8.47 22.68 -28.60
C LEU A 26 -7.01 22.86 -29.06
N LEU A 27 -6.52 21.95 -29.90
CA LEU A 27 -5.16 22.08 -30.46
C LEU A 27 -5.06 23.29 -31.39
N LEU A 28 -6.10 23.56 -32.17
CA LEU A 28 -6.13 24.71 -33.07
C LEU A 28 -6.24 26.02 -32.30
N ASP A 29 -7.04 26.06 -31.24
CA ASP A 29 -7.13 27.20 -30.31
C ASP A 29 -5.77 27.49 -29.66
N ASP A 30 -5.11 26.46 -29.11
CA ASP A 30 -3.77 26.60 -28.52
C ASP A 30 -2.74 27.11 -29.54
N MET A 31 -2.84 26.67 -30.81
CA MET A 31 -1.97 27.15 -31.90
C MET A 31 -2.22 28.63 -32.22
N ILE A 32 -3.48 29.07 -32.22
CA ILE A 32 -3.87 30.46 -32.44
C ILE A 32 -3.33 31.34 -31.31
N ASP A 33 -3.47 30.90 -30.07
CA ASP A 33 -2.96 31.62 -28.89
C ASP A 33 -1.44 31.78 -28.93
N VAL A 34 -0.71 30.72 -29.29
CA VAL A 34 0.75 30.77 -29.46
C VAL A 34 1.12 31.71 -30.62
N ALA A 35 0.39 31.67 -31.72
CA ALA A 35 0.66 32.54 -32.87
C ALA A 35 0.44 34.02 -32.53
N ASN A 36 -0.67 34.36 -31.88
CA ASN A 36 -0.96 35.72 -31.44
C ASN A 36 0.09 36.23 -30.44
N THR A 37 0.52 35.37 -29.53
CA THR A 37 1.63 35.68 -28.60
C THR A 37 2.93 35.95 -29.36
N ALA A 38 3.25 35.14 -30.37
CA ALA A 38 4.45 35.31 -31.18
C ALA A 38 4.41 36.58 -32.04
N VAL A 39 3.25 36.94 -32.58
CA VAL A 39 3.03 38.20 -33.31
C VAL A 39 3.27 39.39 -32.37
N GLY A 40 2.69 39.38 -31.17
CA GLY A 40 2.93 40.43 -30.18
C GLY A 40 4.41 40.58 -29.82
N GLN A 41 5.12 39.47 -29.60
CA GLN A 41 6.56 39.49 -29.34
C GLN A 41 7.38 40.02 -30.52
N ALA A 42 6.99 39.70 -31.75
CA ALA A 42 7.66 40.18 -32.96
C ALA A 42 7.48 41.69 -33.15
N VAL A 43 6.26 42.20 -32.90
CA VAL A 43 5.94 43.64 -32.94
C VAL A 43 6.76 44.39 -31.88
N GLU A 44 6.79 43.91 -30.63
CA GLU A 44 7.58 44.51 -29.54
C GLU A 44 9.10 44.49 -29.85
N ALA A 45 9.60 43.40 -30.43
CA ALA A 45 11.01 43.30 -30.83
C ALA A 45 11.34 44.27 -31.97
N MET A 46 10.41 44.46 -32.91
CA MET A 46 10.58 45.39 -34.02
C MET A 46 10.56 46.84 -33.56
N GLU A 47 9.68 47.19 -32.62
CA GLU A 47 9.63 48.51 -31.97
C GLU A 47 10.97 48.87 -31.35
N LYS A 48 11.50 48.01 -30.47
CA LYS A 48 12.82 48.20 -29.84
C LYS A 48 13.96 48.36 -30.86
N GLN A 49 13.86 47.67 -32.00
CA GLN A 49 14.87 47.76 -33.05
C GLN A 49 14.76 49.08 -33.84
N LEU A 50 13.54 49.56 -34.08
CA LEU A 50 13.30 50.86 -34.74
C LEU A 50 13.73 52.02 -33.84
N GLU A 51 13.46 51.96 -32.54
CA GLU A 51 13.96 52.95 -31.57
C GLU A 51 15.49 53.04 -31.58
N ARG A 52 16.19 51.90 -31.54
CA ARG A 52 17.66 51.83 -31.64
C ARG A 52 18.16 52.43 -32.94
N TRP A 53 17.47 52.14 -34.04
CA TRP A 53 17.82 52.65 -35.36
C TRP A 53 17.61 54.18 -35.45
N ALA A 54 16.50 54.69 -34.92
CA ALA A 54 16.21 56.12 -34.85
C ALA A 54 17.24 56.88 -33.99
N ALA A 55 17.61 56.33 -32.83
CA ALA A 55 18.65 56.90 -31.97
C ALA A 55 20.03 56.96 -32.67
N ALA A 56 20.40 55.91 -33.40
CA ALA A 56 21.63 55.88 -34.20
C ALA A 56 21.58 56.91 -35.34
N TYR A 57 20.44 57.02 -36.04
CA TYR A 57 20.23 57.97 -37.12
C TYR A 57 20.39 59.42 -36.64
N ASN A 58 19.74 59.79 -35.52
CA ASN A 58 19.87 61.12 -34.92
C ASN A 58 21.31 61.45 -34.48
N THR A 59 22.05 60.45 -33.98
CA THR A 59 23.47 60.62 -33.64
C THR A 59 24.33 60.91 -34.87
N THR A 60 24.08 60.22 -35.98
CA THR A 60 24.80 60.45 -37.25
C THR A 60 24.38 61.75 -37.95
N ALA A 61 23.10 62.14 -37.88
CA ALA A 61 22.59 63.38 -38.46
C ALA A 61 23.12 64.65 -37.76
N ASN A 62 23.47 64.55 -36.47
CA ASN A 62 24.12 65.63 -35.73
C ASN A 62 25.63 65.79 -36.01
N THR A 63 26.23 64.91 -36.83
CA THR A 63 27.59 65.14 -37.34
C THR A 63 27.54 66.01 -38.60
N PRO A 64 28.26 67.15 -38.66
CA PRO A 64 28.16 68.06 -39.79
C PRO A 64 28.79 67.44 -41.04
N ASN A 65 27.96 67.03 -42.01
CA ASN A 65 28.42 66.72 -43.35
C ASN A 65 28.94 67.99 -44.04
N SER A 66 30.08 67.88 -44.73
CA SER A 66 30.80 69.00 -45.39
C SER A 66 30.07 69.63 -46.58
N SER A 67 28.84 69.23 -46.87
CA SER A 67 27.99 69.76 -47.93
C SER A 67 26.79 70.45 -47.28
N GLY A 68 26.84 71.78 -47.16
CA GLY A 68 25.92 72.63 -46.38
C GLY A 68 24.43 72.67 -46.77
N LYS A 69 23.82 71.56 -47.18
CA LYS A 69 22.36 71.39 -47.21
C LYS A 69 21.94 70.65 -45.95
N LYS A 70 21.50 71.41 -44.94
CA LYS A 70 20.77 70.84 -43.79
C LYS A 70 19.46 70.24 -44.33
N LYS A 71 19.34 68.91 -44.34
CA LYS A 71 18.01 68.31 -44.17
C LYS A 71 17.56 68.77 -42.80
N GLU A 72 16.43 69.47 -42.68
CA GLU A 72 15.83 69.73 -41.37
C GLU A 72 15.63 68.36 -40.71
N PRO A 73 16.34 68.06 -39.61
CA PRO A 73 16.07 66.85 -38.87
C PRO A 73 14.66 66.99 -38.33
N LEU A 74 13.79 66.01 -38.57
CA LEU A 74 12.54 65.90 -37.82
C LEU A 74 12.87 65.96 -36.34
N THR A 75 12.05 66.67 -35.58
CA THR A 75 12.19 66.67 -34.13
C THR A 75 12.13 65.23 -33.59
N PRO A 76 12.83 64.91 -32.50
CA PRO A 76 12.78 63.56 -31.93
C PRO A 76 11.34 63.08 -31.67
N GLU A 77 10.47 64.01 -31.25
CA GLU A 77 9.05 63.78 -31.00
C GLU A 77 8.28 63.39 -32.27
N GLU A 78 8.54 64.03 -33.41
CA GLU A 78 7.90 63.69 -34.69
C GLU A 78 8.34 62.30 -35.21
N GLN A 79 9.59 61.92 -34.95
CA GLN A 79 10.11 60.59 -35.34
C GLN A 79 9.52 59.48 -34.47
N GLU A 80 9.42 59.70 -33.16
CA GLU A 80 8.75 58.76 -32.24
C GLU A 80 7.28 58.59 -32.64
N GLN A 81 6.59 59.68 -32.97
CA GLN A 81 5.19 59.63 -33.42
C GLN A 81 5.02 58.90 -34.76
N GLU A 82 5.93 59.08 -35.73
CA GLU A 82 5.89 58.36 -37.01
C GLU A 82 6.14 56.86 -36.81
N ILE A 83 7.06 56.50 -35.91
CA ILE A 83 7.35 55.09 -35.56
C ILE A 83 6.14 54.45 -34.87
N GLU A 84 5.54 55.12 -33.88
CA GLU A 84 4.36 54.62 -33.19
C GLU A 84 3.18 54.43 -34.16
N GLN A 85 2.91 55.43 -35.02
CA GLN A 85 1.85 55.33 -36.01
C GLN A 85 2.11 54.20 -37.03
N GLY A 86 3.34 54.07 -37.51
CA GLY A 86 3.75 52.99 -38.40
C GLY A 86 3.66 51.62 -37.74
N MET A 87 4.00 51.53 -36.45
CA MET A 87 3.93 50.30 -35.67
C MET A 87 2.48 49.86 -35.46
N VAL A 88 1.59 50.77 -35.08
CA VAL A 88 0.16 50.46 -34.92
C VAL A 88 -0.46 50.01 -36.23
N ALA A 89 -0.11 50.65 -37.35
CA ALA A 89 -0.56 50.23 -38.68
C ALA A 89 -0.04 48.84 -39.06
N PHE A 90 1.24 48.56 -38.78
CA PHE A 90 1.83 47.24 -39.02
C PHE A 90 1.21 46.16 -38.13
N GLN A 91 1.02 46.44 -36.85
CA GLN A 91 0.39 45.54 -35.89
C GLN A 91 -1.03 45.17 -36.35
N THR A 92 -1.85 46.17 -36.69
CA THR A 92 -3.21 45.92 -37.19
C THR A 92 -3.21 45.08 -38.47
N LEU A 93 -2.26 45.34 -39.37
CA LEU A 93 -2.13 44.60 -40.63
C LEU A 93 -1.74 43.13 -40.39
N ILE A 94 -0.75 42.89 -39.53
CA ILE A 94 -0.28 41.53 -39.27
C ILE A 94 -1.33 40.73 -38.49
N GLU A 95 -1.97 41.34 -37.47
CA GLU A 95 -3.04 40.71 -36.70
C GLU A 95 -4.22 40.29 -37.60
N PHE A 96 -4.65 41.16 -38.51
CA PHE A 96 -5.70 40.85 -39.47
C PHE A 96 -5.33 39.68 -40.39
N HIS A 97 -4.11 39.67 -40.93
CA HIS A 97 -3.67 38.60 -41.82
C HIS A 97 -3.43 37.28 -41.10
N THR A 98 -2.97 37.31 -39.84
CA THR A 98 -2.80 36.11 -39.04
C THR A 98 -4.16 35.51 -38.68
N ASP A 99 -5.13 36.32 -38.25
CA ASP A 99 -6.50 35.89 -37.95
C ASP A 99 -7.13 35.16 -39.16
N VAL A 100 -7.11 35.80 -40.34
CA VAL A 100 -7.64 35.21 -41.57
C VAL A 100 -6.90 33.92 -41.96
N ALA A 101 -5.56 33.89 -41.84
CA ALA A 101 -4.79 32.70 -42.18
C ALA A 101 -5.08 31.53 -41.24
N PHE A 102 -5.26 31.80 -39.95
CA PHE A 102 -5.58 30.78 -38.96
C PHE A 102 -7.03 30.30 -39.05
N ASP A 103 -8.00 31.15 -39.40
CA ASP A 103 -9.37 30.73 -39.73
C ASP A 103 -9.40 29.71 -40.88
N TYR A 104 -8.61 29.98 -41.94
CA TYR A 104 -8.47 29.05 -43.05
C TYR A 104 -7.76 27.77 -42.64
N LEU A 105 -6.72 27.86 -41.82
CA LEU A 105 -6.02 26.68 -41.29
C LEU A 105 -6.97 25.83 -40.45
N GLU A 106 -7.75 26.44 -39.57
CA GLU A 106 -8.71 25.75 -38.70
C GLU A 106 -9.73 24.99 -39.54
N THR A 107 -10.38 25.70 -40.45
CA THR A 107 -11.39 25.13 -41.34
C THR A 107 -10.81 24.05 -42.24
N TRP A 108 -9.60 24.24 -42.77
CA TRP A 108 -8.96 23.26 -43.64
C TRP A 108 -8.54 22.01 -42.87
N SER A 109 -7.98 22.17 -41.68
CA SER A 109 -7.52 21.06 -40.83
C SER A 109 -8.69 20.19 -40.38
N LEU A 110 -9.79 20.81 -39.93
CA LEU A 110 -11.01 20.10 -39.53
C LEU A 110 -11.74 19.40 -40.67
N ARG A 111 -11.44 19.75 -41.93
CA ARG A 111 -12.06 19.15 -43.13
C ARG A 111 -11.19 18.13 -43.85
N ASN A 112 -9.89 18.11 -43.59
CA ASN A 112 -8.94 17.26 -44.33
C ASN A 112 -8.06 16.40 -43.41
N ILE A 113 -7.46 17.00 -42.37
CA ILE A 113 -6.53 16.29 -41.48
C ILE A 113 -7.32 15.47 -40.46
N PHE A 114 -8.28 16.11 -39.80
CA PHE A 114 -9.06 15.51 -38.71
C PHE A 114 -10.35 14.85 -39.19
N THR A 115 -10.36 14.38 -40.44
CA THR A 115 -11.52 13.73 -41.04
C THR A 115 -11.18 12.33 -41.52
N PHE A 116 -12.08 11.39 -41.25
CA PHE A 116 -12.05 10.06 -41.82
C PHE A 116 -13.22 9.87 -42.79
N ASN A 117 -12.98 9.12 -43.86
CA ASN A 117 -14.05 8.69 -44.76
C ASN A 117 -14.96 7.70 -44.03
N ALA A 118 -16.28 7.88 -44.06
CA ALA A 118 -17.23 6.98 -43.40
C ALA A 118 -17.05 5.51 -43.80
N GLU A 119 -16.61 5.21 -45.03
CA GLU A 119 -16.36 3.84 -45.49
C GLU A 119 -15.20 3.15 -44.75
N LEU A 120 -14.25 3.93 -44.24
CA LEU A 120 -13.06 3.42 -43.54
C LEU A 120 -13.28 3.33 -42.03
N VAL A 121 -14.25 4.08 -41.48
CA VAL A 121 -14.57 4.11 -40.04
C VAL A 121 -14.77 2.72 -39.44
N PRO A 122 -15.55 1.79 -40.04
CA PRO A 122 -15.76 0.46 -39.45
C PRO A 122 -14.50 -0.42 -39.40
N LYS A 123 -13.45 -0.06 -40.16
CA LYS A 123 -12.18 -0.79 -40.22
C LYS A 123 -11.12 -0.20 -39.29
N ILE A 124 -11.34 1.02 -38.80
CA ILE A 124 -10.45 1.68 -37.86
C ILE A 124 -10.81 1.16 -36.47
N VAL A 125 -9.92 0.36 -35.90
CA VAL A 125 -10.05 -0.13 -34.52
C VAL A 125 -9.03 0.62 -33.66
N VAL A 126 -9.52 1.38 -32.69
CA VAL A 126 -8.67 2.12 -31.75
C VAL A 126 -8.07 1.14 -30.74
N PRO A 127 -6.85 1.33 -30.20
CA PRO A 127 -6.20 0.34 -29.34
C PRO A 127 -7.02 -0.16 -28.14
N HIS A 128 -7.87 0.68 -27.53
CA HIS A 128 -8.75 0.26 -26.43
C HIS A 128 -10.03 -0.43 -26.88
N GLN A 129 -10.37 -0.33 -28.17
CA GLN A 129 -11.44 -1.12 -28.80
C GLN A 129 -10.91 -2.49 -29.26
N ALA A 130 -9.60 -2.73 -29.21
CA ALA A 130 -9.02 -4.01 -29.56
C ALA A 130 -9.47 -5.10 -28.56
N GLY A 131 -10.19 -6.11 -29.08
CA GLY A 131 -10.76 -7.19 -28.26
C GLY A 131 -12.14 -6.88 -27.68
N LEU A 132 -12.73 -5.73 -28.02
CA LEU A 132 -14.12 -5.42 -27.69
C LEU A 132 -15.05 -6.20 -28.63
N ASN A 133 -15.71 -7.23 -28.11
CA ASN A 133 -16.77 -7.95 -28.82
C ASN A 133 -18.12 -7.31 -28.49
N LEU A 134 -18.63 -6.47 -29.39
CA LEU A 134 -19.97 -5.87 -29.28
C LEU A 134 -21.10 -6.83 -29.69
N ASP A 135 -20.77 -8.01 -30.22
CA ASP A 135 -21.73 -9.03 -30.63
C ASP A 135 -22.26 -9.88 -29.45
N MET A 136 -21.75 -9.64 -28.24
CA MET A 136 -22.14 -10.38 -27.05
C MET A 136 -23.60 -10.11 -26.69
N ARG A 137 -24.38 -11.17 -26.48
CA ARG A 137 -25.80 -11.01 -26.14
C ARG A 137 -25.93 -10.58 -24.67
N PRO A 138 -26.94 -9.75 -24.32
CA PRO A 138 -27.15 -9.31 -22.93
C PRO A 138 -27.31 -10.46 -21.94
N GLN A 139 -27.87 -11.60 -22.37
CA GLN A 139 -27.97 -12.79 -21.54
C GLN A 139 -26.60 -13.37 -21.19
N GLU A 140 -25.70 -13.46 -22.17
CA GLU A 140 -24.35 -13.99 -21.97
C GLU A 140 -23.53 -13.08 -21.04
N GLU A 141 -23.70 -11.76 -21.13
CA GLU A 141 -23.07 -10.82 -20.18
C GLU A 141 -23.57 -11.07 -18.76
N SER A 142 -24.88 -11.25 -18.58
CA SER A 142 -25.45 -11.54 -17.25
C SER A 142 -24.99 -12.87 -16.67
N GLU A 143 -24.78 -13.88 -17.53
CA GLU A 143 -24.23 -15.18 -17.15
C GLU A 143 -22.78 -15.04 -16.68
N ILE A 144 -21.93 -14.32 -17.42
CA ILE A 144 -20.54 -14.06 -17.01
C ILE A 144 -20.49 -13.27 -15.68
N LEU A 145 -21.38 -12.29 -15.49
CA LEU A 145 -21.45 -11.56 -14.24
C LEU A 145 -21.87 -12.45 -13.06
N ALA A 146 -22.79 -13.39 -13.29
CA ALA A 146 -23.18 -14.38 -12.29
C ALA A 146 -22.03 -15.34 -11.96
N GLU A 147 -21.31 -15.83 -12.97
CA GLU A 147 -20.11 -16.67 -12.79
C GLU A 147 -19.02 -15.92 -12.01
N LEU A 148 -18.81 -14.64 -12.31
CA LEU A 148 -17.84 -13.81 -11.59
C LEU A 148 -18.20 -13.69 -10.10
N GLU A 149 -19.49 -13.52 -9.78
CA GLU A 149 -19.94 -13.43 -8.40
C GLU A 149 -19.82 -14.79 -7.68
N GLU A 150 -20.12 -15.90 -8.35
CA GLU A 150 -19.88 -17.23 -7.81
C GLU A 150 -18.39 -17.45 -7.50
N LEU A 151 -17.49 -17.07 -8.42
CA LEU A 151 -16.05 -17.17 -8.22
C LEU A 151 -15.57 -16.30 -7.04
N ARG A 152 -16.14 -15.10 -6.86
CA ARG A 152 -15.85 -14.25 -5.69
C ARG A 152 -16.22 -14.95 -4.39
N VAL A 153 -17.42 -15.52 -4.33
CA VAL A 153 -17.88 -16.30 -3.16
C VAL A 153 -16.97 -17.52 -2.92
N GLN A 154 -16.56 -18.21 -3.98
CA GLN A 154 -15.66 -19.35 -3.90
C GLN A 154 -14.29 -18.95 -3.32
N ILE A 155 -13.72 -17.84 -3.78
CA ILE A 155 -12.46 -17.29 -3.27
C ILE A 155 -12.58 -16.97 -1.77
N ASP A 156 -13.68 -16.37 -1.33
CA ASP A 156 -13.87 -16.05 0.08
C ASP A 156 -14.05 -17.30 0.95
N ASN A 157 -14.74 -18.31 0.44
CA ASN A 157 -14.86 -19.61 1.11
C ASN A 157 -13.49 -20.29 1.22
N GLN A 158 -12.69 -20.28 0.16
CA GLN A 158 -11.32 -20.80 0.17
C GLN A 158 -10.44 -20.04 1.16
N ARG A 159 -10.55 -18.70 1.23
CA ARG A 159 -9.83 -17.87 2.21
C ARG A 159 -10.21 -18.22 3.64
N LYS A 160 -11.52 -18.41 3.92
CA LYS A 160 -12.01 -18.83 5.25
C LYS A 160 -11.50 -20.22 5.62
N LEU A 161 -11.57 -21.18 4.70
CA LEU A 161 -11.08 -22.55 4.90
C LEU A 161 -9.57 -22.54 5.18
N LYS A 162 -8.78 -21.79 4.40
CA LYS A 162 -7.33 -21.66 4.60
C LYS A 162 -6.98 -21.11 5.99
N ARG A 163 -7.75 -20.11 6.48
CA ARG A 163 -7.58 -19.58 7.84
C ARG A 163 -7.91 -20.63 8.91
N ALA A 164 -8.99 -21.38 8.74
CA ALA A 164 -9.36 -22.46 9.66
C ALA A 164 -8.32 -23.58 9.68
N ALA A 165 -7.88 -24.06 8.52
CA ALA A 165 -6.84 -25.08 8.39
C ALA A 165 -5.51 -24.64 9.02
N LYS A 166 -5.09 -23.37 8.82
CA LYS A 166 -3.87 -22.83 9.46
C LYS A 166 -3.98 -22.80 10.99
N ARG A 167 -5.16 -22.46 11.52
CA ARG A 167 -5.42 -22.50 12.98
C ARG A 167 -5.36 -23.93 13.51
N ALA A 168 -6.05 -24.86 12.84
CA ALA A 168 -6.03 -26.28 13.19
C ALA A 168 -4.59 -26.84 13.18
N ALA A 169 -3.83 -26.59 12.12
CA ALA A 169 -2.43 -27.03 12.00
C ALA A 169 -1.53 -26.51 13.14
N ARG A 170 -1.76 -25.26 13.58
CA ARG A 170 -1.03 -24.68 14.71
C ARG A 170 -1.39 -25.39 16.02
N ILE A 171 -2.68 -25.60 16.27
CA ILE A 171 -3.14 -26.31 17.48
C ILE A 171 -2.59 -27.73 17.51
N THR A 172 -2.67 -28.46 16.39
CA THR A 172 -2.14 -29.82 16.30
C THR A 172 -0.63 -29.86 16.49
N SER A 173 0.14 -28.89 15.95
CA SER A 173 1.59 -28.81 16.19
C SER A 173 1.93 -28.57 17.67
N LEU A 174 1.13 -27.75 18.36
CA LEU A 174 1.31 -27.49 19.78
C LEU A 174 0.99 -28.74 20.60
N GLN A 175 -0.13 -29.40 20.31
CA GLN A 175 -0.50 -30.66 20.95
C GLN A 175 0.56 -31.73 20.75
N ALA A 176 1.06 -31.91 19.53
CA ALA A 176 2.15 -32.83 19.23
C ALA A 176 3.38 -32.55 20.10
N SER A 177 3.82 -31.29 20.19
CA SER A 177 4.97 -30.91 21.02
C SER A 177 4.76 -31.18 22.52
N LEU A 178 3.54 -31.02 23.02
CA LEU A 178 3.19 -31.32 24.42
C LEU A 178 3.19 -32.82 24.66
N HIS A 179 2.63 -33.60 23.74
CA HIS A 179 2.64 -35.06 23.81
C HIS A 179 4.07 -35.60 23.76
N GLU A 180 4.92 -35.08 22.88
CA GLU A 180 6.36 -35.42 22.82
C GLU A 180 7.07 -35.15 24.14
N ARG A 181 6.88 -33.94 24.73
CA ARG A 181 7.47 -33.61 26.04
C ARG A 181 6.97 -34.53 27.16
N ARG A 182 5.67 -34.85 27.15
CA ARG A 182 5.09 -35.77 28.14
C ARG A 182 5.65 -37.18 27.98
N LEU A 183 5.77 -37.66 26.74
CA LEU A 183 6.39 -38.94 26.45
C LEU A 183 7.84 -38.96 26.92
N ALA A 184 8.64 -37.94 26.59
CA ALA A 184 10.03 -37.81 27.05
C ALA A 184 10.16 -37.90 28.57
N ARG A 185 9.25 -37.25 29.33
CA ARG A 185 9.19 -37.37 30.79
C ARG A 185 8.88 -38.78 31.26
N ILE A 186 7.86 -39.43 30.67
CA ILE A 186 7.47 -40.80 31.04
C ILE A 186 8.59 -41.79 30.68
N THR A 187 9.22 -41.64 29.52
CA THR A 187 10.33 -42.50 29.10
C THR A 187 11.54 -42.34 30.01
N ALA A 188 11.85 -41.11 30.45
CA ALA A 188 12.93 -40.88 31.42
C ALA A 188 12.68 -41.60 32.76
N LEU A 189 11.43 -41.68 33.21
CA LEU A 189 11.05 -42.43 34.42
C LEU A 189 11.07 -43.95 34.23
N ARG A 190 11.02 -44.42 32.97
CA ARG A 190 10.94 -45.85 32.63
C ARG A 190 12.32 -46.55 32.55
N LEU A 191 13.41 -45.79 32.59
CA LEU A 191 14.78 -46.32 32.64
C LEU A 191 15.29 -46.40 34.09
N PRO A 192 16.38 -47.14 34.38
CA PRO A 192 16.44 -48.51 34.93
C PRO A 192 15.81 -48.71 36.33
N ASN A 193 14.98 -47.77 36.79
CA ASN A 193 14.36 -47.79 38.10
C ASN A 193 13.41 -48.97 38.31
N ALA A 194 12.87 -49.56 37.24
CA ALA A 194 12.02 -50.75 37.38
C ALA A 194 12.79 -51.97 37.91
N GLN A 195 14.06 -52.14 37.52
CA GLN A 195 14.89 -53.26 38.00
C GLN A 195 15.39 -53.00 39.43
N THR A 196 15.76 -51.76 39.76
CA THR A 196 16.17 -51.41 41.13
C THR A 196 14.99 -51.43 42.11
N LEU A 197 13.80 -51.01 41.69
CA LEU A 197 12.57 -51.11 42.49
C LEU A 197 12.09 -52.56 42.65
N GLN A 198 12.40 -53.46 41.72
CA GLN A 198 12.12 -54.89 41.88
C GLN A 198 13.00 -55.57 42.92
N ALA A 199 14.26 -55.14 43.09
CA ALA A 199 15.18 -55.69 44.09
C ALA A 199 15.05 -55.04 45.50
N LEU A 200 14.32 -53.93 45.60
CA LEU A 200 14.10 -53.18 46.84
C LEU A 200 13.33 -53.93 47.96
N PRO A 201 12.33 -54.78 47.66
CA PRO A 201 11.63 -55.56 48.68
C PRO A 201 12.55 -56.56 49.38
N ASP A 202 13.43 -57.21 48.61
CA ASP A 202 14.38 -58.19 49.13
C ASP A 202 15.41 -57.51 50.04
N ALA A 203 15.97 -56.37 49.60
CA ALA A 203 16.89 -55.58 50.42
C ALA A 203 16.23 -55.02 51.70
N LEU A 204 14.94 -54.66 51.66
CA LEU A 204 14.18 -54.23 52.84
C LEU A 204 13.87 -55.40 53.78
N ALA A 205 13.60 -56.58 53.24
CA ALA A 205 13.40 -57.80 54.04
C ALA A 205 14.70 -58.17 54.79
N ASP A 206 15.84 -58.08 54.11
CA ASP A 206 17.16 -58.30 54.72
C ASP A 206 17.47 -57.27 55.81
N LEU A 207 17.22 -55.98 55.56
CA LEU A 207 17.40 -54.94 56.57
C LEU A 207 16.47 -55.14 57.76
N ARG A 208 15.22 -55.52 57.53
CA ARG A 208 14.26 -55.81 58.60
C ARG A 208 14.72 -57.00 59.43
N ALA A 209 15.17 -58.09 58.81
CA ALA A 209 15.71 -59.23 59.53
C ALA A 209 16.95 -58.85 60.34
N ALA A 210 17.83 -58.01 59.80
CA ALA A 210 18.97 -57.47 60.53
C ALA A 210 18.53 -56.59 61.71
N ALA A 211 17.52 -55.72 61.53
CA ALA A 211 16.98 -54.85 62.57
C ALA A 211 16.30 -55.63 63.71
N GLU A 212 15.59 -56.71 63.38
CA GLU A 212 14.99 -57.62 64.37
C GLU A 212 16.06 -58.46 65.11
N ALA A 213 17.25 -58.63 64.52
CA ALA A 213 18.40 -59.28 65.16
C ALA A 213 19.23 -58.36 66.07
N LEU A 214 18.97 -57.04 66.08
CA LEU A 214 19.60 -56.13 67.04
C LEU A 214 18.94 -56.27 68.43
N PRO A 215 19.71 -56.27 69.53
CA PRO A 215 19.16 -56.29 70.87
C PRO A 215 18.36 -55.00 71.14
N PRO A 216 17.29 -55.08 71.96
CA PRO A 216 16.43 -53.93 72.22
C PRO A 216 17.21 -52.79 72.87
N VAL A 217 17.34 -51.68 72.14
CA VAL A 217 17.87 -50.43 72.67
C VAL A 217 16.86 -49.88 73.67
N SER A 218 17.19 -49.93 74.96
CA SER A 218 16.42 -49.26 76.00
C SER A 218 16.61 -47.74 75.86
N LEU A 219 15.74 -47.11 75.07
CA LEU A 219 15.61 -45.66 75.04
C LEU A 219 15.04 -45.21 76.40
N SER A 220 15.90 -44.73 77.29
CA SER A 220 15.46 -43.96 78.46
C SER A 220 14.76 -42.70 77.94
N ARG A 221 13.44 -42.76 77.89
CA ARG A 221 12.55 -41.72 77.40
C ARG A 221 12.32 -40.70 78.51
N GLU A 222 13.03 -39.58 78.46
CA GLU A 222 12.63 -38.38 79.20
C GLU A 222 11.39 -37.78 78.53
N GLY A 223 10.33 -37.56 79.30
CA GLY A 223 9.11 -36.91 78.83
C GLY A 223 9.35 -35.42 78.55
N PRO A 224 8.48 -34.78 77.73
CA PRO A 224 8.60 -33.36 77.43
C PRO A 224 8.52 -32.51 78.70
N THR A 225 9.44 -31.56 78.85
CA THR A 225 9.43 -30.62 79.97
C THR A 225 8.20 -29.71 79.87
N PRO A 226 7.41 -29.54 80.94
CA PRO A 226 6.20 -28.72 80.88
C PRO A 226 6.55 -27.25 80.63
N GLY A 227 6.10 -26.71 79.48
CA GLY A 227 6.19 -25.27 79.15
C GLY A 227 6.83 -24.91 77.81
N LYS A 228 7.45 -25.86 77.08
CA LYS A 228 8.02 -25.63 75.74
C LYS A 228 7.16 -26.21 74.62
N ARG A 229 7.21 -25.62 73.43
CA ARG A 229 6.47 -26.11 72.25
C ARG A 229 7.15 -27.36 71.69
N LEU A 230 6.37 -28.29 71.15
CA LEU A 230 6.86 -29.63 70.74
C LEU A 230 8.03 -29.61 69.74
N TRP A 231 8.20 -28.56 68.93
CA TRP A 231 9.33 -28.42 67.99
C TRP A 231 10.63 -27.89 68.62
N GLU A 232 10.58 -27.38 69.85
CA GLU A 232 11.70 -26.74 70.56
C GLU A 232 12.48 -27.74 71.43
N ASP A 233 11.95 -28.94 71.66
CA ASP A 233 12.57 -30.02 72.44
C ASP A 233 13.55 -30.87 71.62
N GLY A 234 14.21 -30.25 70.63
CA GLY A 234 15.22 -30.88 69.79
C GLY A 234 14.67 -31.59 68.54
N ARG A 235 15.56 -32.30 67.83
CA ARG A 235 15.29 -32.91 66.51
C ARG A 235 14.08 -33.85 66.53
N ASP A 236 13.91 -34.62 67.58
CA ASP A 236 12.83 -35.61 67.70
C ASP A 236 11.46 -34.94 67.91
N GLY A 237 11.44 -33.80 68.59
CA GLY A 237 10.25 -32.96 68.73
C GLY A 237 9.81 -32.36 67.39
N PHE A 238 10.76 -31.88 66.58
CA PHE A 238 10.49 -31.37 65.23
C PHE A 238 9.96 -32.47 64.28
N VAL A 239 10.53 -33.67 64.33
CA VAL A 239 10.07 -34.80 63.50
C VAL A 239 8.64 -35.21 63.88
N ARG A 240 8.30 -35.24 65.17
CA ARG A 240 6.94 -35.55 65.61
C ARG A 240 5.93 -34.47 65.18
N TRP A 241 6.30 -33.20 65.32
CA TRP A 241 5.49 -32.07 64.87
C TRP A 241 5.25 -32.08 63.34
N THR A 242 6.30 -32.36 62.56
CA THR A 242 6.17 -32.44 61.09
C THR A 242 5.34 -33.63 60.64
N ALA A 243 5.45 -34.78 61.32
CA ALA A 243 4.62 -35.95 61.06
C ALA A 243 3.14 -35.66 61.36
N GLU A 244 2.83 -35.06 62.51
CA GLU A 244 1.46 -34.64 62.85
C GLU A 244 0.88 -33.65 61.84
N ARG A 245 1.72 -32.74 61.32
CA ARG A 245 1.30 -31.76 60.32
C ARG A 245 1.09 -32.38 58.93
N LEU A 246 1.83 -33.43 58.57
CA LEU A 246 1.62 -34.20 57.36
C LEU A 246 0.33 -35.01 57.42
N VAL A 247 0.01 -35.61 58.58
CA VAL A 247 -1.26 -36.31 58.80
C VAL A 247 -2.43 -35.32 58.68
N LYS A 248 -2.36 -34.15 59.31
CA LYS A 248 -3.39 -33.10 59.17
C LYS A 248 -3.55 -32.59 57.72
N LYS A 249 -2.46 -32.56 56.95
CA LYS A 249 -2.49 -32.21 55.51
C LYS A 249 -3.21 -33.26 54.67
N ILE A 250 -3.15 -34.54 55.07
CA ILE A 250 -3.88 -35.63 54.41
C ILE A 250 -5.36 -35.61 54.82
N GLU A 251 -5.66 -35.19 56.06
CA GLU A 251 -7.02 -35.11 56.61
C GLU A 251 -7.79 -33.84 56.20
N GLY A 252 -7.16 -32.89 55.51
CA GLY A 252 -7.85 -31.83 54.78
C GLY A 252 -8.31 -30.61 55.59
N GLU A 253 -7.85 -30.41 56.83
CA GLU A 253 -8.08 -29.18 57.59
C GLU A 253 -7.02 -28.10 57.25
N GLU A 254 -7.50 -27.00 56.66
CA GLU A 254 -6.87 -25.89 55.90
C GLU A 254 -5.44 -25.37 56.17
N GLY A 255 -4.87 -24.79 55.09
CA GLY A 255 -3.82 -23.76 55.16
C GLY A 255 -2.99 -23.57 53.88
N LEU A 256 -3.49 -22.72 52.98
CA LEU A 256 -2.87 -22.23 51.74
C LEU A 256 -1.38 -21.83 51.91
N ILE A 257 -0.49 -22.34 51.05
CA ILE A 257 0.87 -21.79 50.90
C ILE A 257 0.84 -20.76 49.75
N PRO A 258 1.21 -19.49 49.95
CA PRO A 258 1.40 -18.57 48.85
C PRO A 258 2.69 -18.96 48.13
N GLY A 259 2.60 -19.57 46.95
CA GLY A 259 3.78 -19.79 46.11
C GLY A 259 3.74 -20.93 45.09
N LEU A 260 2.81 -21.89 45.16
CA LEU A 260 2.76 -23.00 44.20
C LEU A 260 1.56 -22.98 43.22
N ASP A 261 0.61 -22.06 43.39
CA ASP A 261 -0.60 -21.96 42.53
C ASP A 261 -0.47 -20.95 41.37
N ALA A 262 0.71 -20.37 41.15
CA ALA A 262 0.94 -19.47 40.01
C ALA A 262 0.87 -20.26 38.68
N ASP A 263 1.45 -21.45 38.64
CA ASP A 263 1.68 -22.18 37.40
C ASP A 263 0.40 -22.83 36.81
N ARG A 264 -0.58 -23.19 37.67
CA ARG A 264 -1.87 -23.76 37.20
C ARG A 264 -2.86 -22.72 36.68
N ARG A 265 -2.79 -21.49 37.19
CA ARG A 265 -3.66 -20.39 36.78
C ARG A 265 -3.25 -19.81 35.43
N ASP A 266 -1.96 -19.84 35.11
CA ASP A 266 -1.44 -19.31 33.85
C ASP A 266 -1.72 -20.24 32.66
N VAL A 267 -1.68 -21.56 32.86
CA VAL A 267 -2.08 -22.53 31.82
C VAL A 267 -3.59 -22.43 31.50
N SER A 268 -4.42 -22.17 32.51
CA SER A 268 -5.87 -22.01 32.33
C SER A 268 -6.26 -20.70 31.65
N ARG A 269 -5.45 -19.64 31.82
CA ARG A 269 -5.62 -18.36 31.10
C ARG A 269 -5.13 -18.44 29.66
N ALA A 270 -4.03 -19.15 29.40
CA ALA A 270 -3.52 -19.37 28.04
C ALA A 270 -4.49 -20.19 27.16
N LEU A 271 -5.26 -21.10 27.75
CA LEU A 271 -6.28 -21.88 27.04
C LEU A 271 -7.59 -21.12 26.78
N LYS A 272 -7.88 -20.05 27.52
CA LYS A 272 -9.07 -19.19 27.32
C LYS A 272 -8.86 -18.03 26.34
N ALA A 273 -7.62 -17.77 25.94
CA ALA A 273 -7.24 -16.67 25.03
C ALA A 273 -6.97 -17.14 23.58
N LEU A 274 -7.27 -18.41 23.27
CA LEU A 274 -7.28 -19.01 21.94
C LEU A 274 -8.73 -19.23 21.48
#